data_AF-A0A087YQN5-F1
#
_entry.id   AF-A0A087YQN5-F1
#
_cell.length_a   1.000
_cell.length_b   1.000
_cell.length_c   1.000
_cell.angle_alpha   90.00
_cell.angle_beta   90.00
_cell.angle_gamma   90.00
#
_symmetry.space_group_name_H-M   'P 1'
#
loop_
_entity.id
_entity.type
_entity.pdbx_description
1 polymer ?
#
loop_
_entity_poly.entity_id
_entity_poly.type
_entity_poly.pdbx_seq_one_letter_code
_entity_poly.pdbx_strand_id
1 'polypeptide(L)'
;KSREPGPAAPDSPEGSYPMANATILEAINSLRTELQTIDTRIEEVSTTIRGELLNLKTETQNAIHVLKTSSDQHGASIVELERAASQSADEVTALQSEIKRLRTEMNQLTEKHIDLEGRSRRQNIRIAMLKEGAEKGAEMNGFVSQLLKEVLTLDDMPLVDRAHRALRRRPDDTGPPRALVVRLHYYRDVTTILRKAMTQRDLAYQGQKIR
;
A
#
# COMPACT_ATOMS: atom_id res chain seq x y z
N LYS A 1 35.85 99.28 92.59
CA LYS A 1 37.05 98.52 93.03
C LYS A 1 37.51 97.69 91.85
N SER A 2 38.78 97.83 91.53
CA SER A 2 39.62 97.27 90.46
C SER A 2 39.20 95.91 89.88
N ARG A 3 39.21 95.76 88.55
CA ARG A 3 40.31 95.09 87.80
C ARG A 3 40.08 95.09 86.28
N GLU A 4 41.11 95.52 85.56
CA GLU A 4 41.42 95.26 84.13
C GLU A 4 42.71 94.37 84.10
N PRO A 5 43.26 93.88 82.97
CA PRO A 5 42.68 93.06 81.88
C PRO A 5 43.69 92.00 81.31
N GLY A 6 43.29 91.27 80.25
CA GLY A 6 44.18 90.79 79.15
C GLY A 6 44.74 89.36 79.20
N PRO A 7 45.18 88.75 78.06
CA PRO A 7 45.30 89.30 76.70
C PRO A 7 44.41 88.63 75.64
N ALA A 8 44.33 89.32 74.50
CA ALA A 8 43.59 88.99 73.29
C ALA A 8 44.32 87.97 72.38
N ALA A 9 43.54 87.16 71.64
CA ALA A 9 43.70 86.84 70.21
C ALA A 9 42.65 85.80 69.77
N PRO A 10 42.22 85.75 68.49
CA PRO A 10 42.12 86.81 67.49
C PRO A 10 40.65 87.08 67.08
N ASP A 11 40.53 88.18 66.36
CA ASP A 11 39.33 88.77 65.80
C ASP A 11 38.86 88.07 64.52
N SER A 12 37.54 87.84 64.44
CA SER A 12 36.68 87.80 63.23
C SER A 12 36.87 86.69 62.15
N PRO A 13 35.79 86.28 61.45
CA PRO A 13 34.51 87.00 61.33
C PRO A 13 33.29 86.23 61.84
N GLU A 14 32.42 86.95 62.55
CA GLU A 14 30.97 86.76 62.42
C GLU A 14 30.60 87.05 60.95
N GLY A 15 30.72 86.03 60.12
CA GLY A 15 30.19 86.05 58.77
C GLY A 15 28.68 85.89 58.82
N SER A 16 27.96 87.01 58.88
CA SER A 16 26.57 87.06 58.42
C SER A 16 26.57 86.75 56.92
N TYR A 17 26.40 85.46 56.56
CA TYR A 17 26.19 85.00 55.18
C TYR A 17 24.76 84.47 55.00
N PRO A 18 23.71 85.32 55.15
CA PRO A 18 22.32 84.90 54.95
C PRO A 18 22.09 84.36 53.53
N MET A 19 22.85 84.83 52.53
CA MET A 19 22.77 84.26 51.18
C MET A 19 23.35 82.85 51.05
N ALA A 20 24.49 82.54 51.69
CA ALA A 20 25.09 81.20 51.57
C ALA A 20 24.20 80.12 52.23
N ASN A 21 23.61 80.44 53.39
CA ASN A 21 22.67 79.53 54.06
C ASN A 21 21.34 79.40 53.29
N ALA A 22 20.87 80.47 52.65
CA ALA A 22 19.69 80.43 51.77
C ALA A 22 19.94 79.55 50.53
N THR A 23 21.10 79.68 49.87
CA THR A 23 21.47 78.82 48.73
C THR A 23 21.61 77.35 49.13
N ILE A 24 22.13 77.05 50.33
CA ILE A 24 22.21 75.68 50.85
C ILE A 24 20.80 75.12 51.12
N LEU A 25 19.91 75.89 51.74
CA LEU A 25 18.52 75.50 51.98
C LEU A 25 17.75 75.25 50.67
N GLU A 26 17.98 76.07 49.65
CA GLU A 26 17.41 75.88 48.32
C GLU A 26 17.92 74.58 47.67
N ALA A 27 19.23 74.29 47.76
CA ALA A 27 19.81 73.04 47.29
C ALA A 27 19.27 71.81 48.04
N ILE A 28 19.08 71.89 49.36
CA ILE A 28 18.47 70.82 50.17
C ILE A 28 17.02 70.58 49.74
N ASN A 29 16.25 71.64 49.50
CA ASN A 29 14.87 71.53 49.03
C ASN A 29 14.81 70.94 47.61
N SER A 30 15.73 71.33 46.72
CA SER A 30 15.87 70.74 45.38
C SER A 30 16.16 69.23 45.45
N LEU A 31 17.17 68.84 46.24
CA LEU A 31 17.51 67.42 46.46
C LEU A 31 16.35 66.64 47.07
N ARG A 32 15.58 67.25 47.98
CA ARG A 32 14.38 66.64 48.56
C ARG A 32 13.30 66.38 47.49
N THR A 33 13.10 67.31 46.57
CA THR A 33 12.16 67.12 45.45
C THR A 33 12.63 66.07 44.45
N GLU A 34 13.94 66.00 44.18
CA GLU A 34 14.54 64.96 43.33
C GLU A 34 14.38 63.58 43.96
N LEU A 35 14.65 63.43 45.26
CA LEU A 35 14.44 62.18 46.00
C LEU A 35 12.98 61.74 45.98
N GLN A 36 12.03 62.66 46.19
CA GLN A 36 10.60 62.36 46.07
C GLN A 36 10.23 61.89 44.66
N THR A 37 10.82 62.49 43.63
CA THR A 37 10.62 62.10 42.23
C THR A 37 11.21 60.72 41.93
N ILE A 38 12.35 60.39 42.53
CA ILE A 38 12.95 59.06 42.41
C ILE A 38 12.06 58.01 43.09
N ASP A 39 11.56 58.28 44.30
CA ASP A 39 10.67 57.38 45.03
C ASP A 39 9.38 57.10 44.24
N THR A 40 8.76 58.13 43.64
CA THR A 40 7.57 57.94 42.79
C THR A 40 7.89 57.08 41.57
N ARG A 41 9.02 57.30 40.91
CA ARG A 41 9.44 56.50 39.75
C ARG A 41 9.76 55.06 40.14
N ILE A 42 10.35 54.83 41.31
CA ILE A 42 10.61 53.48 41.84
C ILE A 42 9.28 52.75 42.06
N GLU A 43 8.27 53.41 42.62
CA GLU A 43 6.95 52.80 42.80
C GLU A 43 6.24 52.52 41.46
N GLU A 44 6.31 53.44 40.49
CA GLU A 44 5.77 53.24 39.14
C GLU A 44 6.43 52.05 38.42
N VAL A 45 7.77 51.96 38.48
CA VAL A 45 8.50 50.83 37.89
C VAL A 45 8.17 49.53 38.63
N SER A 46 8.11 49.56 39.96
CA SER A 46 7.81 48.38 40.78
C SER A 46 6.39 47.85 40.53
N THR A 47 5.42 48.74 40.35
CA THR A 47 4.04 48.37 40.01
C THR A 47 3.95 47.81 38.60
N THR A 48 4.65 48.41 37.63
CA THR A 48 4.73 47.90 36.25
C THR A 48 5.33 46.51 36.18
N ILE A 49 6.50 46.28 36.82
CA ILE A 49 7.16 44.97 36.86
C ILE A 49 6.27 43.92 37.52
N ARG A 50 5.60 44.26 38.62
CA ARG A 50 4.63 43.35 39.26
C ARG A 50 3.49 42.98 38.30
N GLY A 51 2.98 43.94 37.55
CA GLY A 51 1.94 43.70 36.53
C GLY A 51 2.42 42.77 35.41
N GLU A 52 3.58 43.05 34.83
CA GLU A 52 4.18 42.20 33.78
C GLU A 52 4.47 40.78 34.26
N LEU A 53 4.99 40.63 35.49
CA LEU A 53 5.23 39.31 36.09
C LEU A 53 3.94 38.52 36.30
N LEU A 54 2.86 39.18 36.72
CA LEU A 54 1.55 38.54 36.83
C LEU A 54 1.02 38.11 35.46
N ASN A 55 1.14 38.97 34.45
CA ASN A 55 0.73 38.65 33.08
C ASN A 55 1.51 37.46 32.53
N LEU A 56 2.85 37.48 32.62
CA LEU A 56 3.71 36.36 32.20
C LEU A 56 3.38 35.06 32.95
N LYS A 57 3.11 35.13 34.25
CA LYS A 57 2.69 33.96 35.03
C LYS A 57 1.38 33.38 34.51
N THR A 58 0.39 34.22 34.22
CA THR A 58 -0.89 33.73 33.67
C THR A 58 -0.74 33.15 32.27
N GLU A 59 0.06 33.78 31.41
CA GLU A 59 0.31 33.32 30.04
C GLU A 59 1.03 31.96 30.04
N THR A 60 2.08 31.83 30.84
CA THR A 60 2.83 30.57 30.99
C THR A 60 1.97 29.45 31.57
N GLN A 61 1.12 29.74 32.56
CA GLN A 61 0.17 28.75 33.09
C GLN A 61 -0.83 28.28 32.04
N ASN A 62 -1.36 29.21 31.24
CA ASN A 62 -2.27 28.89 30.14
C ASN A 62 -1.58 28.04 29.07
N ALA A 63 -0.36 28.41 28.66
CA ALA A 63 0.42 27.66 27.70
C ALA A 63 0.71 26.23 28.19
N ILE A 64 1.10 26.07 29.46
CA ILE A 64 1.32 24.75 30.08
C ILE A 64 0.03 23.93 30.08
N HIS A 65 -1.11 24.54 30.42
CA HIS A 65 -2.39 23.85 30.41
C HIS A 65 -2.73 23.34 29.00
N VAL A 66 -2.64 24.19 27.98
CA VAL A 66 -2.90 23.81 26.59
C VAL A 66 -2.00 22.68 26.13
N LEU A 67 -0.69 22.77 26.41
CA LEU A 67 0.26 21.72 26.06
C LEU A 67 -0.06 20.40 26.75
N LYS A 68 -0.46 20.43 28.02
CA LYS A 68 -0.87 19.24 28.77
C LYS A 68 -2.09 18.59 28.13
N THR A 69 -3.13 19.36 27.85
CA THR A 69 -4.35 18.84 27.20
C THR A 69 -4.05 18.26 25.82
N SER A 70 -3.23 18.92 25.02
CA SER A 70 -2.80 18.42 23.71
C SER A 70 -1.99 17.12 23.84
N SER A 71 -1.10 17.04 24.83
CA SER A 71 -0.30 15.85 25.10
C SER A 71 -1.17 14.66 25.50
N ASP A 72 -2.16 14.89 26.36
CA ASP A 72 -3.10 13.84 26.78
C ASP A 72 -3.93 13.35 25.58
N GLN A 73 -4.37 14.27 24.71
CA GLN A 73 -5.12 13.92 23.50
C GLN A 73 -4.26 13.15 22.48
N HIS A 74 -3.00 13.53 22.31
CA HIS A 74 -2.07 12.78 21.47
C HIS A 74 -1.79 11.39 22.04
N GLY A 75 -1.63 11.26 23.36
CA GLY A 75 -1.48 9.97 24.02
C GLY A 75 -2.66 9.03 23.74
N ALA A 76 -3.89 9.54 23.87
CA ALA A 76 -5.10 8.78 23.55
C ALA A 76 -5.16 8.37 22.06
N SER A 77 -4.79 9.28 21.16
CA SER A 77 -4.77 8.99 19.72
C SER A 77 -3.72 7.94 19.35
N ILE A 78 -2.55 7.94 20.02
CA ILE A 78 -1.50 6.96 19.77
C ILE A 78 -1.98 5.56 20.17
N VAL A 79 -2.58 5.41 21.36
CA VAL A 79 -3.11 4.11 21.83
C VAL A 79 -4.15 3.55 20.85
N GLU A 80 -5.03 4.40 20.33
CA GLU A 80 -6.04 3.97 19.36
C GLU A 80 -5.42 3.55 18.01
N LEU A 81 -4.41 4.29 17.54
CA LEU A 81 -3.67 3.93 16.32
C LEU A 81 -2.89 2.61 16.49
N GLU A 82 -2.27 2.40 17.65
CA GLU A 82 -1.58 1.14 17.97
C GLU A 82 -2.57 -0.03 17.95
N ARG A 83 -3.75 0.14 18.57
CA ARG A 83 -4.81 -0.87 18.57
C ARG A 83 -5.30 -1.19 17.15
N ALA A 84 -5.56 -0.16 16.34
CA ALA A 84 -5.99 -0.33 14.96
C ALA A 84 -4.90 -1.01 14.09
N ALA A 85 -3.63 -0.67 14.31
CA ALA A 85 -2.51 -1.28 13.61
C ALA A 85 -2.35 -2.77 13.98
N SER A 86 -2.47 -3.12 15.26
CA SER A 86 -2.46 -4.53 15.70
C SER A 86 -3.60 -5.33 15.08
N GLN A 87 -4.84 -4.79 15.13
CA GLN A 87 -5.98 -5.46 14.51
C GLN A 87 -5.78 -5.66 13.00
N SER A 88 -5.30 -4.64 12.30
CA SER A 88 -5.03 -4.75 10.86
C SER A 88 -3.94 -5.78 10.55
N ALA A 89 -2.90 -5.87 11.38
CA ALA A 89 -1.84 -6.87 11.23
C ALA A 89 -2.37 -8.31 11.40
N ASP A 90 -3.28 -8.51 12.37
CA ASP A 90 -3.93 -9.81 12.59
C ASP A 90 -4.82 -10.19 11.40
N GLU A 91 -5.62 -9.25 10.89
CA GLU A 91 -6.47 -9.45 9.71
C GLU A 91 -5.64 -9.77 8.46
N VAL A 92 -4.54 -9.05 8.23
CA VAL A 92 -3.61 -9.33 7.12
C VAL A 92 -3.03 -10.73 7.23
N THR A 93 -2.63 -11.15 8.43
CA THR A 93 -2.09 -12.51 8.67
C THR A 93 -3.14 -13.59 8.39
N ALA A 94 -4.38 -13.38 8.83
CA ALA A 94 -5.49 -14.29 8.55
C ALA A 94 -5.77 -14.40 7.04
N LEU A 95 -5.82 -13.28 6.34
CA LEU A 95 -6.01 -13.24 4.88
C LEU A 95 -4.87 -13.92 4.13
N GLN A 96 -3.62 -13.74 4.54
CA GLN A 96 -2.48 -14.41 3.94
C GLN A 96 -2.56 -15.93 4.09
N SER A 97 -2.97 -16.41 5.26
CA SER A 97 -3.21 -17.84 5.52
C SER A 97 -4.29 -18.41 4.60
N GLU A 98 -5.40 -17.69 4.48
CA GLU A 98 -6.53 -18.09 3.63
C GLU A 98 -6.16 -18.11 2.14
N ILE A 99 -5.44 -17.09 1.66
CA ILE A 99 -4.92 -17.06 0.28
C ILE A 99 -4.01 -18.26 0.02
N LYS A 100 -3.15 -18.63 0.98
CA LYS A 100 -2.28 -19.80 0.85
C LYS A 100 -3.09 -21.09 0.73
N ARG A 101 -4.12 -21.27 1.58
CA ARG A 101 -5.04 -22.41 1.53
C ARG A 101 -5.75 -22.51 0.18
N LEU A 102 -6.35 -21.40 -0.28
CA LEU A 102 -7.06 -21.34 -1.55
C LEU A 102 -6.15 -21.64 -2.76
N ARG A 103 -4.90 -21.15 -2.75
CA ARG A 103 -3.93 -21.47 -3.80
C ARG A 103 -3.62 -22.96 -3.86
N THR A 104 -3.46 -23.60 -2.71
CA THR A 104 -3.23 -25.05 -2.65
C THR A 104 -4.43 -25.83 -3.19
N GLU A 105 -5.65 -25.45 -2.80
CA GLU A 105 -6.88 -26.09 -3.31
C GLU A 105 -7.07 -25.88 -4.82
N MET A 106 -6.79 -24.68 -5.31
CA MET A 106 -6.84 -24.38 -6.74
C MET A 106 -5.85 -25.26 -7.52
N ASN A 107 -4.62 -25.43 -7.03
CA ASN A 107 -3.62 -26.29 -7.67
C ASN A 107 -4.08 -27.75 -7.71
N GLN A 108 -4.58 -28.28 -6.58
CA GLN A 108 -5.11 -29.64 -6.51
C GLN A 108 -6.28 -29.85 -7.47
N LEU A 109 -7.19 -28.87 -7.56
CA LEU A 109 -8.33 -28.95 -8.47
C LEU A 109 -7.87 -28.88 -9.93
N THR A 110 -6.87 -28.06 -10.23
CA THR A 110 -6.28 -27.94 -11.57
C THR A 110 -5.60 -29.24 -12.00
N GLU A 111 -4.81 -29.86 -11.14
CA GLU A 111 -4.19 -31.16 -11.40
C GLU A 111 -5.24 -32.26 -11.61
N LYS A 112 -6.26 -32.30 -10.76
CA LYS A 112 -7.38 -33.23 -10.92
C LYS A 112 -8.14 -33.00 -12.22
N HIS A 113 -8.34 -31.75 -12.63
CA HIS A 113 -8.99 -31.41 -13.88
C HIS A 113 -8.17 -31.91 -15.08
N ILE A 114 -6.84 -31.68 -15.07
CA ILE A 114 -5.93 -32.16 -16.12
C ILE A 114 -5.94 -33.69 -16.19
N ASP A 115 -5.91 -34.40 -15.05
CA ASP A 115 -5.97 -35.86 -15.03
C ASP A 115 -7.31 -36.40 -15.56
N LEU A 116 -8.44 -35.82 -15.14
CA LEU A 116 -9.77 -36.22 -15.61
C LEU A 116 -9.95 -35.94 -17.10
N GLU A 117 -9.51 -34.77 -17.58
CA GLU A 117 -9.53 -34.42 -18.99
C GLU A 117 -8.65 -35.38 -19.81
N GLY A 118 -7.45 -35.67 -19.32
CA GLY A 118 -6.55 -36.65 -19.90
C GLY A 118 -7.21 -38.01 -20.02
N ARG A 119 -7.75 -38.56 -18.93
CA ARG A 119 -8.47 -39.85 -18.91
C ARG A 119 -9.65 -39.89 -19.87
N SER A 120 -10.45 -38.82 -19.90
CA SER A 120 -11.60 -38.69 -20.80
C SER A 120 -11.19 -38.72 -22.28
N ARG A 121 -10.03 -38.14 -22.62
CA ARG A 121 -9.54 -37.99 -24.00
C ARG A 121 -8.61 -39.12 -24.45
N ARG A 122 -8.20 -40.05 -23.59
CA ARG A 122 -7.26 -41.16 -23.93
C ARG A 122 -7.69 -42.02 -25.11
N GLN A 123 -8.99 -42.13 -25.35
CA GLN A 123 -9.54 -42.91 -26.47
C GLN A 123 -9.86 -42.06 -27.70
N ASN A 124 -9.56 -40.76 -27.65
CA ASN A 124 -9.86 -39.84 -28.73
C ASN A 124 -8.60 -39.58 -29.57
N ILE A 125 -8.75 -39.66 -30.88
CA ILE A 125 -7.76 -39.18 -31.85
C ILE A 125 -8.33 -37.99 -32.62
N ARG A 126 -7.43 -37.15 -33.13
CA ARG A 126 -7.78 -35.98 -33.93
C ARG A 126 -7.14 -36.10 -35.31
N ILE A 127 -7.96 -36.08 -36.35
CA ILE A 127 -7.51 -36.09 -37.74
C ILE A 127 -7.67 -34.67 -38.28
N ALA A 128 -6.57 -34.05 -38.69
CA ALA A 128 -6.51 -32.71 -39.24
C ALA A 128 -6.28 -32.71 -40.76
N MET A 129 -6.58 -31.58 -41.39
CA MET A 129 -6.37 -31.33 -42.83
C MET A 129 -7.19 -32.18 -43.80
N LEU A 130 -8.17 -32.96 -43.31
CA LEU A 130 -9.15 -33.64 -44.16
C LEU A 130 -10.16 -32.65 -44.74
N LYS A 131 -10.23 -32.52 -46.07
CA LYS A 131 -11.17 -31.63 -46.78
C LYS A 131 -12.60 -31.78 -46.28
N GLU A 132 -13.28 -30.64 -46.12
CA GLU A 132 -14.71 -30.63 -45.76
C GLU A 132 -15.53 -31.33 -46.85
N GLY A 133 -16.39 -32.26 -46.46
CA GLY A 133 -17.25 -33.00 -47.39
C GLY A 133 -16.58 -34.21 -48.06
N ALA A 134 -15.36 -34.58 -47.67
CA ALA A 134 -14.70 -35.81 -48.12
C ALA A 134 -15.53 -37.08 -47.83
N GLU A 135 -16.40 -37.01 -46.83
CA GLU A 135 -17.32 -38.08 -46.43
C GLU A 135 -18.40 -38.35 -47.49
N LYS A 136 -18.70 -37.39 -48.37
CA LYS A 136 -19.72 -37.48 -49.44
C LYS A 136 -21.09 -38.00 -48.96
N GLY A 137 -21.47 -37.68 -47.72
CA GLY A 137 -22.74 -38.12 -47.13
C GLY A 137 -22.74 -39.53 -46.52
N ALA A 138 -21.59 -40.22 -46.49
CA ALA A 138 -21.43 -41.47 -45.77
C ALA A 138 -21.59 -41.28 -44.25
N GLU A 139 -21.98 -42.37 -43.58
CA GLU A 139 -22.00 -42.42 -42.12
C GLU A 139 -20.57 -42.19 -41.59
N MET A 140 -20.44 -41.28 -40.62
CA MET A 140 -19.16 -40.70 -40.23
C MET A 140 -18.25 -41.74 -39.58
N ASN A 141 -18.77 -42.65 -38.75
CA ASN A 141 -17.98 -43.68 -38.09
C ASN A 141 -17.41 -44.67 -39.11
N GLY A 142 -18.24 -45.15 -40.04
CA GLY A 142 -17.84 -46.05 -41.13
C GLY A 142 -16.81 -45.42 -42.06
N PHE A 143 -17.02 -44.16 -42.45
CA PHE A 143 -16.05 -43.42 -43.28
C PHE A 143 -14.69 -43.31 -42.58
N VAL A 144 -14.66 -42.93 -41.30
CA VAL A 144 -13.41 -42.80 -40.55
C VAL A 144 -12.71 -44.14 -40.36
N SER A 145 -13.47 -45.21 -40.10
CA SER A 145 -12.90 -46.55 -39.97
C SER A 145 -12.19 -46.99 -41.27
N GLN A 146 -12.84 -46.77 -42.41
CA GLN A 146 -12.27 -47.05 -43.73
C GLN A 146 -11.05 -46.17 -44.04
N LEU A 147 -11.15 -44.85 -43.75
CA LEU A 147 -10.06 -43.90 -43.93
C LEU A 147 -8.80 -44.32 -43.17
N LEU A 148 -8.95 -44.69 -41.89
CA LEU A 148 -7.83 -45.13 -41.05
C LEU A 148 -7.20 -46.42 -41.59
N LYS A 149 -8.02 -47.37 -42.03
CA LYS A 149 -7.53 -48.62 -42.63
C LYS A 149 -6.73 -48.37 -43.91
N GLU A 150 -7.24 -47.54 -44.81
CA GLU A 150 -6.61 -47.22 -46.10
C GLU A 150 -5.29 -46.45 -45.90
N VAL A 151 -5.32 -45.37 -45.12
CA VAL A 151 -4.15 -44.48 -45.00
C VAL A 151 -3.02 -45.09 -44.19
N LEU A 152 -3.34 -45.83 -43.12
CA LEU A 152 -2.35 -46.44 -42.21
C LEU A 152 -2.12 -47.92 -42.48
N THR A 153 -2.65 -48.45 -43.58
CA THR A 153 -2.53 -49.87 -43.98
C THR A 153 -2.78 -50.81 -42.80
N LEU A 154 -3.91 -50.62 -42.12
CA LEU A 154 -4.30 -51.45 -40.97
C LEU A 154 -4.82 -52.81 -41.47
N ASP A 155 -4.55 -53.86 -40.70
CA ASP A 155 -5.04 -55.20 -41.02
C ASP A 155 -6.58 -55.24 -40.93
N ASP A 156 -7.10 -54.73 -39.82
CA ASP A 156 -8.53 -54.65 -39.51
C ASP A 156 -9.04 -53.20 -39.50
N MET A 157 -10.36 -53.07 -39.71
CA MET A 157 -11.06 -51.79 -39.57
C MET A 157 -11.26 -51.48 -38.08
N PRO A 158 -10.74 -50.35 -37.57
CA PRO A 158 -10.89 -50.01 -36.15
C PRO A 158 -12.35 -49.68 -35.82
N LEU A 159 -12.83 -50.13 -34.66
CA LEU A 159 -14.19 -49.85 -34.22
C LEU A 159 -14.28 -48.42 -33.66
N VAL A 160 -15.08 -47.59 -34.34
CA VAL A 160 -15.29 -46.18 -34.00
C VAL A 160 -16.60 -46.04 -33.24
N ASP A 161 -16.54 -45.58 -31.98
CA ASP A 161 -17.73 -45.28 -31.17
C ASP A 161 -18.43 -44.01 -31.68
N ARG A 162 -17.63 -42.97 -31.95
CA ARG A 162 -18.13 -41.65 -32.31
C ARG A 162 -17.09 -40.87 -33.09
N ALA A 163 -17.43 -40.46 -34.30
CA ALA A 163 -16.68 -39.52 -35.09
C ALA A 163 -17.55 -38.31 -35.44
N HIS A 164 -16.96 -37.12 -35.38
CA HIS A 164 -17.62 -35.88 -35.78
C HIS A 164 -16.57 -34.82 -36.09
N ARG A 165 -16.95 -33.82 -36.90
CA ARG A 165 -16.11 -32.63 -37.07
C ARG A 165 -16.20 -31.74 -35.84
N ALA A 166 -15.10 -31.06 -35.53
CA ALA A 166 -15.06 -30.10 -34.43
C ALA A 166 -16.24 -29.12 -34.51
N LEU A 167 -16.88 -28.87 -33.35
CA LEU A 167 -18.06 -28.01 -33.21
C LEU A 167 -17.69 -26.53 -33.31
N ARG A 168 -17.19 -26.12 -34.48
CA ARG A 168 -16.95 -24.72 -34.86
C ARG A 168 -17.66 -24.41 -36.18
N ARG A 169 -17.90 -23.12 -36.43
CA ARG A 169 -18.47 -22.63 -37.69
C ARG A 169 -17.68 -23.22 -38.86
N ARG A 170 -18.41 -23.71 -39.88
CA ARG A 170 -17.79 -24.23 -41.10
C ARG A 170 -16.96 -23.10 -41.73
N PRO A 171 -15.65 -23.31 -41.95
CA PRO A 171 -14.82 -22.35 -42.66
C PRO A 171 -15.32 -22.15 -44.10
N ASP A 172 -15.00 -20.99 -44.66
CA ASP A 172 -14.99 -20.73 -46.09
C ASP A 172 -13.96 -21.61 -46.82
N ASP A 173 -14.03 -21.70 -48.14
CA ASP A 173 -13.14 -22.56 -48.95
C ASP A 173 -11.65 -22.16 -48.85
N THR A 174 -11.37 -20.96 -48.33
CA THR A 174 -10.02 -20.45 -48.04
C THR A 174 -9.52 -20.81 -46.63
N GLY A 175 -10.40 -21.19 -45.71
CA GLY A 175 -10.07 -21.51 -44.33
C GLY A 175 -9.65 -22.96 -44.11
N PRO A 176 -8.88 -23.28 -43.05
CA PRO A 176 -8.44 -24.64 -42.78
C PRO A 176 -9.62 -25.54 -42.37
N PRO A 177 -9.75 -26.75 -42.93
CA PRO A 177 -10.89 -27.62 -42.66
C PRO A 177 -10.98 -27.99 -41.17
N ARG A 178 -12.21 -28.26 -40.69
CA ARG A 178 -12.41 -28.69 -39.30
C ARG A 178 -11.82 -30.07 -39.11
N ALA A 179 -11.03 -30.22 -38.07
CA ALA A 179 -10.51 -31.51 -37.66
C ALA A 179 -11.66 -32.44 -37.26
N LEU A 180 -11.50 -33.73 -37.55
CA LEU A 180 -12.35 -34.78 -37.02
C LEU A 180 -11.86 -35.15 -35.63
N VAL A 181 -12.81 -35.24 -34.69
CA VAL A 181 -12.61 -35.80 -33.36
C VAL A 181 -13.25 -37.17 -33.35
N VAL A 182 -12.43 -38.19 -33.14
CA VAL A 182 -12.82 -39.59 -33.28
C VAL A 182 -12.55 -40.29 -31.96
N ARG A 183 -13.56 -40.93 -31.39
CA ARG A 183 -13.44 -41.82 -30.25
C ARG A 183 -13.43 -43.26 -30.72
N LEU A 184 -12.36 -43.98 -30.39
CA LEU A 184 -12.21 -45.40 -30.67
C LEU A 184 -12.71 -46.24 -29.50
N HIS A 185 -13.30 -47.39 -29.81
CA HIS A 185 -13.82 -48.31 -28.81
C HIS A 185 -12.70 -48.90 -27.96
N TYR A 186 -11.63 -49.38 -28.62
CA TYR A 186 -10.49 -50.02 -27.95
C TYR A 186 -9.28 -49.09 -27.85
N TYR A 187 -8.71 -48.99 -26.65
CA TYR A 187 -7.50 -48.21 -26.41
C TYR A 187 -6.29 -48.73 -27.20
N ARG A 188 -6.21 -50.05 -27.43
CA ARG A 188 -5.14 -50.66 -28.23
C ARG A 188 -5.08 -50.09 -29.64
N ASP A 189 -6.24 -49.84 -30.25
CA ASP A 189 -6.33 -49.30 -31.61
C ASP A 189 -5.76 -47.88 -31.67
N VAL A 190 -6.08 -47.04 -30.67
CA VAL A 190 -5.53 -45.68 -30.53
C VAL A 190 -4.00 -45.72 -30.56
N THR A 191 -3.39 -46.55 -29.71
CA THR A 191 -1.93 -46.63 -29.63
C THR A 191 -1.29 -47.16 -30.91
N THR A 192 -1.96 -48.08 -31.60
CA THR A 192 -1.47 -48.66 -32.86
C THR A 192 -1.55 -47.66 -33.99
N ILE A 193 -2.69 -46.96 -34.11
CA ILE A 193 -2.94 -45.90 -35.08
C ILE A 193 -1.93 -44.77 -34.89
N LEU A 194 -1.77 -44.25 -33.67
CA LEU A 194 -0.84 -43.16 -33.39
C LEU A 194 0.61 -43.57 -33.67
N ARG A 195 1.01 -44.79 -33.30
CA ARG A 195 2.36 -45.29 -33.61
C ARG A 195 2.60 -45.38 -35.11
N LYS A 196 1.68 -45.99 -35.87
CA LYS A 196 1.80 -46.09 -37.33
C LYS A 196 1.82 -44.72 -37.98
N ALA A 197 0.96 -43.80 -37.55
CA ALA A 197 0.94 -42.42 -38.03
C ALA A 197 2.26 -41.68 -37.79
N MET A 198 2.93 -41.92 -36.65
CA MET A 198 4.24 -41.34 -36.36
C MET A 198 5.36 -41.94 -37.21
N THR A 199 5.29 -43.23 -37.54
CA THR A 199 6.29 -43.92 -38.38
C THR A 199 6.12 -43.55 -39.85
N GLN A 200 4.89 -43.51 -40.34
CA GLN A 200 4.53 -43.18 -41.71
C GLN A 200 4.40 -41.65 -41.85
N ARG A 201 5.54 -40.96 -41.92
CA ARG A 201 5.64 -39.48 -41.88
C ARG A 201 4.79 -38.72 -42.92
N ASP A 202 4.41 -39.38 -44.02
CA ASP A 202 3.55 -38.81 -45.06
C ASP A 202 2.23 -39.57 -45.16
N LEU A 203 1.23 -39.07 -44.44
CA LEU A 203 -0.15 -39.52 -44.51
C LEU A 203 -0.90 -38.71 -45.55
N ALA A 204 -1.50 -39.38 -46.54
CA ALA A 204 -2.30 -38.73 -47.57
C ALA A 204 -3.56 -39.54 -47.85
N TYR A 205 -4.67 -38.83 -48.08
CA TYR A 205 -5.94 -39.40 -48.51
C TYR A 205 -6.38 -38.72 -49.80
N GLN A 206 -6.63 -39.50 -50.86
CA GLN A 206 -7.02 -38.99 -52.19
C GLN A 206 -6.10 -37.86 -52.70
N GLY A 207 -4.79 -38.01 -52.48
CA GLY A 207 -3.78 -37.01 -52.88
C GLY A 207 -3.64 -35.80 -51.96
N GLN A 208 -4.43 -35.69 -50.90
CA GLN A 208 -4.34 -34.60 -49.92
C GLN A 208 -3.63 -35.06 -48.63
N LYS A 209 -2.64 -34.28 -48.18
CA LYS A 209 -1.93 -34.54 -46.93
C LYS A 209 -2.84 -34.38 -45.71
N ILE A 210 -2.84 -35.39 -44.84
CA ILE A 210 -3.55 -35.39 -43.55
C ILE A 210 -2.57 -35.51 -42.39
N ARG A 211 -3.02 -35.18 -41.18
CA ARG A 211 -2.20 -35.25 -39.96
C ARG A 211 -3.00 -35.81 -38.78
#